data_AF-A0A0G4ECI1-F1
#
_entry.id   AF-A0A0G4ECI1-F1
#
_cell.length_a   1.000
_cell.length_b   1.000
_cell.length_c   1.000
_cell.angle_alpha   90.00
_cell.angle_beta   90.00
_cell.angle_gamma   90.00
#
_symmetry.space_group_name_H-M   'P 1'
#
loop_
_entity.id
_entity.type
_entity.pdbx_description
1 polymer ?
#
loop_
_entity_poly.entity_id
_entity_poly.type
_entity_poly.pdbx_seq_one_letter_code
_entity_poly.pdbx_strand_id
1 'polypeptide(L)'
;MRGSAMAVPSRKLIREGERPAKRGEDVAGFLRADFIDKASRFLVFSSHSTGTGQKLLRYMQSHRDIIRPRLPVFRSRDEMTALTKEASPPSLCYLGLTPALVHSAYNLMHGRVTACIQDRFSRLKAPPFNKHTVRALIETAVKGEAGGADELGEWLQALDAFGLVGSPPSYTWPPCFLAAACHAMCEADAIPIRIRQGLVMIGDSLQQLATAEEGSGKQWEGVCAAALVLRMMQSEMVVGSLAVVLSEEAKQLLPDAILNGSCAFAGTFCPTHQSGFVRQPAACGLVGRSDPADIPLLRRMVLKELRRQTYKDQRLDRGTVALFVKPAVSSFPVHDLFIFICDDGRVTEIWGYQCKTGRQTPTDRQTRVSKKVTKSVWLRGEANQQTHRNYGWVVASQTVIELLFGLTLSKTCPLHWLADQ
;
A
#
# COMPACT_ATOMS: atom_id res chain seq x y z
N MET A 1 31.20 -32.88 31.41
CA MET A 1 30.58 -32.18 30.28
C MET A 1 30.25 -30.76 30.71
N ARG A 2 31.08 -29.77 30.35
CA ARG A 2 30.81 -28.34 30.58
C ARG A 2 30.38 -27.73 29.25
N GLY A 3 29.12 -27.31 29.17
CA GLY A 3 28.58 -26.61 28.01
C GLY A 3 29.15 -25.20 27.93
N SER A 4 29.82 -24.89 26.82
CA SER A 4 30.31 -23.55 26.50
C SER A 4 29.14 -22.72 25.97
N ALA A 5 28.75 -21.69 26.71
CA ALA A 5 27.81 -20.69 26.24
C ALA A 5 28.47 -19.85 25.15
N MET A 6 28.02 -19.96 23.91
CA MET A 6 28.42 -19.05 22.84
C MET A 6 27.82 -17.67 23.12
N ALA A 7 28.69 -16.70 23.39
CA ALA A 7 28.32 -15.30 23.46
C ALA A 7 27.91 -14.80 22.07
N VAL A 8 26.71 -14.23 21.97
CA VAL A 8 26.25 -13.54 20.77
C VAL A 8 26.97 -12.19 20.69
N PRO A 9 27.67 -11.85 19.58
CA PRO A 9 28.39 -10.58 19.48
C PRO A 9 27.41 -9.42 19.45
N SER A 10 27.63 -8.43 20.31
CA SER A 10 26.87 -7.19 20.33
C SER A 10 27.15 -6.38 19.07
N ARG A 11 26.16 -6.28 18.17
CA ARG A 11 26.24 -5.42 16.98
C ARG A 11 26.16 -3.96 17.41
N LYS A 12 27.31 -3.29 17.52
CA LYS A 12 27.38 -1.83 17.69
C LYS A 12 26.97 -1.14 16.39
N LEU A 13 25.86 -0.41 16.42
CA LEU A 13 25.51 0.55 15.37
C LEU A 13 26.36 1.81 15.53
N ILE A 14 27.02 2.20 14.44
CA ILE A 14 27.97 3.32 14.38
C ILE A 14 27.18 4.63 14.48
N ARG A 15 27.40 5.40 15.54
CA ARG A 15 26.80 6.74 15.73
C ARG A 15 27.66 7.83 15.07
N GLU A 16 27.04 8.90 14.60
CA GLU A 16 27.76 10.11 14.13
C GLU A 16 28.21 10.96 15.32
N GLY A 17 29.50 11.30 15.36
CA GLY A 17 30.12 12.15 16.39
C GLY A 17 31.55 11.75 16.75
N GLU A 18 31.88 10.46 16.64
CA GLU A 18 33.25 9.98 16.73
C GLU A 18 33.86 9.96 15.32
N ARG A 19 34.95 10.69 15.09
CA ARG A 19 35.86 10.41 13.96
C ARG A 19 36.97 9.46 14.45
N PRO A 20 36.82 8.12 14.34
CA PRO A 20 37.97 7.25 14.48
C PRO A 20 38.63 7.07 13.11
N ALA A 21 39.96 7.14 13.09
CA ALA A 21 40.81 6.79 11.95
C ALA A 21 40.63 5.33 11.45
N LYS A 22 39.79 4.52 12.11
CA LYS A 22 39.56 3.09 11.86
C LYS A 22 38.27 2.73 11.13
N ARG A 23 37.44 3.72 10.73
CA ARG A 23 36.15 3.45 10.04
C ARG A 23 36.28 2.54 8.81
N GLY A 24 37.38 2.68 8.06
CA GLY A 24 37.67 1.83 6.91
C GLY A 24 38.06 0.41 7.29
N GLU A 25 38.86 0.23 8.34
CA GLU A 25 39.30 -1.08 8.82
C GLU A 25 38.14 -1.89 9.43
N ASP A 26 37.25 -1.26 10.19
CA ASP A 26 36.10 -1.93 10.78
C ASP A 26 35.09 -2.39 9.72
N VAL A 27 34.81 -1.52 8.72
CA VAL A 27 33.95 -1.88 7.59
C VAL A 27 34.61 -2.95 6.72
N ALA A 28 35.91 -2.83 6.43
CA ALA A 28 36.64 -3.84 5.67
C ALA A 28 36.68 -5.17 6.42
N GLY A 29 36.90 -5.16 7.74
CA GLY A 29 36.89 -6.33 8.61
C GLY A 29 35.53 -7.02 8.60
N PHE A 30 34.45 -6.26 8.72
CA PHE A 30 33.07 -6.76 8.62
C PHE A 30 32.79 -7.36 7.22
N LEU A 31 33.08 -6.63 6.15
CA LEU A 31 32.88 -7.11 4.79
C LEU A 31 33.69 -8.38 4.52
N ARG A 32 34.92 -8.45 5.05
CA ARG A 32 35.76 -9.64 4.91
C ARG A 32 35.19 -10.83 5.65
N ALA A 33 34.93 -10.70 6.96
CA ALA A 33 34.50 -11.80 7.82
C ALA A 33 33.08 -12.31 7.50
N ASP A 34 32.16 -11.40 7.16
CA ASP A 34 30.75 -11.73 6.98
C ASP A 34 30.32 -11.89 5.51
N PHE A 35 31.06 -11.29 4.57
CA PHE A 35 30.73 -11.36 3.14
C PHE A 35 31.78 -12.09 2.31
N ILE A 36 33.04 -11.64 2.26
CA ILE A 36 34.04 -12.13 1.30
C ILE A 36 34.55 -13.53 1.66
N ASP A 37 34.86 -13.77 2.93
CA ASP A 37 35.48 -15.03 3.37
C ASP A 37 34.48 -16.20 3.47
N LYS A 38 33.17 -15.92 3.31
CA LYS A 38 32.14 -16.95 3.23
C LYS A 38 32.11 -17.53 1.81
N ALA A 39 32.24 -18.85 1.70
CA ALA A 39 32.22 -19.54 0.42
C ALA A 39 31.00 -19.15 -0.44
N SER A 40 31.23 -19.00 -1.75
CA SER A 40 30.22 -18.65 -2.76
C SER A 40 29.60 -17.26 -2.63
N ARG A 41 30.32 -16.27 -2.09
CA ARG A 41 29.92 -14.86 -2.07
C ARG A 41 30.94 -13.99 -2.80
N PHE A 42 30.46 -13.00 -3.55
CA PHE A 42 31.31 -12.08 -4.33
C PHE A 42 30.81 -10.64 -4.13
N LEU A 43 31.74 -9.70 -4.03
CA LEU A 43 31.43 -8.27 -4.12
C LEU A 43 31.47 -7.86 -5.60
N VAL A 44 30.34 -7.43 -6.13
CA VAL A 44 30.26 -6.84 -7.47
C VAL A 44 30.42 -5.34 -7.31
N PHE A 45 31.61 -4.83 -7.63
CA PHE A 45 31.86 -3.40 -7.74
C PHE A 45 31.52 -2.95 -9.16
N SER A 46 30.47 -2.14 -9.30
CA SER A 46 30.06 -1.56 -10.57
C SER A 46 30.25 -0.05 -10.53
N SER A 47 30.86 0.51 -11.57
CA SER A 47 30.99 1.96 -11.80
C SER A 47 29.64 2.64 -12.11
N HIS A 48 28.62 1.85 -12.44
CA HIS A 48 27.24 2.29 -12.63
C HIS A 48 26.43 1.90 -11.39
N SER A 49 25.53 2.76 -10.93
CA SER A 49 24.58 2.42 -9.86
C SER A 49 23.79 1.17 -10.27
N THR A 50 24.13 0.02 -9.69
CA THR A 50 23.38 -1.21 -9.89
C THR A 50 22.05 -1.05 -9.16
N GLY A 51 21.02 -0.64 -9.89
CA GLY A 51 19.65 -0.75 -9.40
C GLY A 51 19.31 -2.21 -9.15
N THR A 52 18.48 -2.48 -8.15
CA THR A 52 17.98 -3.81 -7.77
C THR A 52 17.13 -4.49 -8.86
N GLY A 53 16.85 -3.79 -9.96
CA GLY A 53 16.06 -4.27 -11.09
C GLY A 53 16.80 -5.23 -12.05
N GLN A 54 16.29 -5.35 -13.29
CA GLN A 54 16.85 -6.25 -14.31
C GLN A 54 18.27 -5.89 -14.77
N LYS A 55 18.74 -4.66 -14.51
CA LYS A 55 20.06 -4.19 -14.97
C LYS A 55 21.20 -5.07 -14.42
N LEU A 56 21.09 -5.63 -13.21
CA LEU A 56 22.11 -6.53 -12.66
C LEU A 56 22.22 -7.86 -13.43
N LEU A 57 21.10 -8.44 -13.88
CA LEU A 57 21.08 -9.67 -14.69
C LEU A 57 21.76 -9.42 -16.04
N ARG A 58 21.39 -8.32 -16.71
CA ARG A 58 21.99 -7.94 -18.00
C ARG A 58 23.47 -7.63 -17.86
N TYR A 59 23.86 -6.97 -16.76
CA TYR A 59 25.25 -6.58 -16.51
C TYR A 59 26.17 -7.79 -16.30
N MET A 60 25.70 -8.82 -15.60
CA MET A 60 26.56 -9.96 -15.29
C MET A 60 26.85 -10.86 -16.51
N GLN A 61 26.12 -10.73 -17.64
CA GLN A 61 26.31 -11.46 -18.92
C GLN A 61 26.66 -12.96 -18.78
N SER A 62 26.37 -13.56 -17.63
CA SER A 62 26.84 -14.87 -17.28
C SER A 62 25.69 -15.83 -17.44
N HIS A 63 25.93 -16.98 -18.08
CA HIS A 63 25.02 -18.15 -18.06
C HIS A 63 24.85 -18.77 -16.66
N ARG A 64 25.13 -18.01 -15.59
CA ARG A 64 25.04 -18.45 -14.21
C ARG A 64 23.72 -17.97 -13.64
N ASP A 65 23.07 -18.86 -12.93
CA ASP A 65 21.88 -18.54 -12.18
C ASP A 65 22.20 -17.53 -11.07
N ILE A 66 21.47 -16.42 -11.04
CA ILE A 66 21.62 -15.37 -10.03
C ILE A 66 20.46 -15.50 -9.04
N ILE A 67 20.81 -15.84 -7.79
CA ILE A 67 19.86 -15.74 -6.67
C ILE A 67 19.62 -14.26 -6.38
N ARG A 68 18.37 -13.85 -6.32
CA ARG A 68 17.97 -12.49 -5.93
C ARG A 68 17.32 -12.56 -4.55
N PRO A 69 18.09 -12.45 -3.46
CA PRO A 69 17.48 -12.37 -2.15
C PRO A 69 16.71 -11.06 -2.03
N ARG A 70 15.62 -11.11 -1.27
CA ARG A 70 14.87 -9.92 -0.85
C ARG A 70 15.82 -8.92 -0.17
N LEU A 71 15.60 -7.62 -0.41
CA LEU A 71 16.34 -6.58 0.30
C LEU A 71 16.19 -6.75 1.82
N PRO A 72 17.23 -6.39 2.61
CA PRO A 72 17.12 -6.38 4.06
C PRO A 72 15.97 -5.46 4.49
N VAL A 73 15.12 -5.98 5.37
CA VAL A 73 14.03 -5.22 6.01
C VAL A 73 14.13 -5.35 7.52
N PHE A 74 13.65 -4.34 8.25
CA PHE A 74 13.50 -4.42 9.70
C PHE A 74 12.55 -5.55 10.08
N ARG A 75 12.97 -6.36 11.04
CA ARG A 75 12.21 -7.49 11.59
C ARG A 75 11.59 -7.17 12.94
N SER A 76 12.14 -6.19 13.65
CA SER A 76 11.64 -5.74 14.95
C SER A 76 11.86 -4.25 15.16
N ARG A 77 11.14 -3.68 16.13
CA ARG A 77 11.31 -2.29 16.56
C ARG A 77 12.70 -2.05 17.16
N ASP A 78 13.32 -3.06 17.76
CA ASP A 78 14.65 -2.96 18.35
C ASP A 78 15.73 -2.72 17.29
N GLU A 79 15.65 -3.43 16.16
CA GLU A 79 16.56 -3.22 15.02
C GLU A 79 16.45 -1.78 14.49
N MET A 80 15.24 -1.22 14.47
CA MET A 80 15.01 0.16 14.07
C MET A 80 15.55 1.16 15.08
N THR A 81 15.25 0.97 16.37
CA THR A 81 15.68 1.86 17.46
C THR A 81 17.20 2.02 17.49
N ALA A 82 17.90 0.97 17.07
CA ALA A 82 19.34 0.98 16.95
C ALA A 82 19.85 1.86 15.78
N LEU A 83 19.05 2.08 14.72
CA LEU A 83 19.36 2.97 13.60
C LEU A 83 18.90 4.42 13.84
N THR A 84 17.67 4.60 14.33
CA THR A 84 17.09 5.91 14.65
C THR A 84 16.00 5.77 15.71
N LYS A 85 15.85 6.78 16.56
CA LYS A 85 14.76 6.85 17.56
C LYS A 85 13.59 7.71 17.12
N GLU A 86 13.72 8.41 16.00
CA GLU A 86 12.75 9.39 15.51
C GLU A 86 11.70 8.77 14.59
N ALA A 87 11.94 7.56 14.09
CA ALA A 87 11.02 6.89 13.18
C ALA A 87 9.88 6.21 13.95
N SER A 88 8.64 6.51 13.56
CA SER A 88 7.44 5.84 14.08
C SER A 88 7.14 4.56 13.28
N PRO A 89 6.44 3.56 13.85
CA PRO A 89 6.06 2.36 13.11
C PRO A 89 5.34 2.62 11.77
N PRO A 90 4.39 3.59 11.67
CA PRO A 90 3.78 3.95 10.39
C PRO A 90 4.79 4.50 9.38
N SER A 91 5.70 5.40 9.79
CA SER A 91 6.68 5.97 8.87
C SER A 91 7.68 4.92 8.38
N LEU A 92 7.99 3.91 9.18
CA LEU A 92 8.78 2.76 8.77
C LEU A 92 8.06 1.91 7.73
N CYS A 93 6.77 1.64 7.94
CA CYS A 93 5.95 0.95 6.94
C CYS A 93 5.91 1.74 5.64
N TYR A 94 5.77 3.08 5.70
CA TYR A 94 5.85 3.94 4.52
C TYR A 94 7.16 3.75 3.75
N LEU A 95 8.28 3.67 4.46
CA LEU A 95 9.62 3.43 3.92
C LEU A 95 9.89 1.95 3.57
N GLY A 96 8.85 1.11 3.56
CA GLY A 96 8.91 -0.30 3.21
C GLY A 96 9.79 -1.13 4.13
N LEU A 97 9.93 -0.70 5.40
CA LEU A 97 10.82 -1.30 6.40
C LEU A 97 12.29 -1.40 5.93
N THR A 98 12.69 -0.60 4.94
CA THR A 98 14.01 -0.71 4.30
C THR A 98 15.05 0.14 5.05
N PRO A 99 16.10 -0.44 5.66
CA PRO A 99 17.07 0.29 6.46
C PRO A 99 17.76 1.44 5.71
N ALA A 100 18.09 1.23 4.43
CA ALA A 100 18.73 2.25 3.60
C ALA A 100 17.83 3.49 3.39
N LEU A 101 16.51 3.29 3.23
CA LEU A 101 15.56 4.39 3.10
C LEU A 101 15.37 5.13 4.43
N VAL A 102 15.30 4.39 5.54
CA VAL A 102 15.22 4.98 6.90
C VAL A 102 16.46 5.80 7.22
N HIS A 103 17.66 5.27 6.98
CA HIS A 103 18.90 6.01 7.17
C HIS A 103 18.93 7.29 6.32
N SER A 104 18.50 7.21 5.06
CA SER A 104 18.45 8.37 4.18
C SER A 104 17.47 9.43 4.65
N ALA A 105 16.27 9.03 5.08
CA ALA A 105 15.23 9.95 5.49
C ALA A 105 15.55 10.63 6.82
N TYR A 106 16.00 9.86 7.82
CA TYR A 106 16.19 10.36 9.18
C TYR A 106 17.60 10.90 9.43
N ASN A 107 18.64 10.20 8.99
CA ASN A 107 20.01 10.58 9.33
C ASN A 107 20.59 11.58 8.31
N LEU A 108 20.32 11.39 7.01
CA LEU A 108 20.85 12.29 5.97
C LEU A 108 19.93 13.48 5.67
N MET A 109 18.62 13.29 5.77
CA MET A 109 17.62 14.31 5.43
C MET A 109 16.91 14.91 6.65
N HIS A 110 17.36 14.57 7.86
CA HIS A 110 16.88 15.13 9.14
C HIS A 110 15.36 15.00 9.32
N GLY A 111 14.84 13.78 9.13
CA GLY A 111 13.42 13.47 9.30
C GLY A 111 12.51 13.94 8.17
N ARG A 112 13.05 14.54 7.09
CA ARG A 112 12.28 14.98 5.92
C ARG A 112 11.94 13.80 4.99
N VAL A 113 11.11 12.88 5.49
CA VAL A 113 10.73 11.62 4.83
C VAL A 113 10.19 11.86 3.41
N THR A 114 9.14 12.67 3.25
CA THR A 114 8.53 12.92 1.93
C THR A 114 9.51 13.52 0.93
N ALA A 115 10.30 14.51 1.35
CA ALA A 115 11.28 15.17 0.49
C ALA A 115 12.39 14.20 0.05
N CYS A 116 12.85 13.32 0.94
CA CYS A 116 13.83 12.27 0.62
C CYS A 116 13.31 11.34 -0.49
N ILE A 117 12.04 10.94 -0.40
CA ILE A 117 11.42 10.06 -1.39
C ILE A 117 11.21 10.78 -2.72
N GLN A 118 10.74 12.02 -2.69
CA GLN A 118 10.55 12.83 -3.89
C GLN A 118 11.86 13.04 -4.66
N ASP A 119 12.94 13.45 -3.96
CA ASP A 119 14.27 13.62 -4.54
C ASP A 119 14.81 12.33 -5.16
N ARG A 120 14.61 11.17 -4.51
CA ARG A 120 15.07 9.89 -5.03
C ARG A 120 14.25 9.45 -6.24
N PHE A 121 12.92 9.53 -6.16
CA PHE A 121 12.03 9.02 -7.21
C PHE A 121 12.06 9.91 -8.47
N SER A 122 12.21 11.23 -8.32
CA SER A 122 12.28 12.17 -9.46
C SER A 122 13.53 11.98 -10.34
N ARG A 123 14.56 11.28 -9.84
CA ARG A 123 15.76 10.94 -10.61
C ARG A 123 15.55 9.77 -11.57
N LEU A 124 14.45 9.02 -11.42
CA LEU A 124 14.12 7.90 -12.30
C LEU A 124 13.36 8.41 -13.51
N LYS A 125 13.77 8.00 -14.71
CA LYS A 125 13.03 8.36 -15.92
C LYS A 125 11.64 7.73 -15.88
N ALA A 126 10.61 8.58 -15.98
CA ALA A 126 9.23 8.11 -16.05
C ALA A 126 9.00 7.22 -17.28
N PRO A 127 8.29 6.08 -17.14
CA PRO A 127 7.80 5.32 -18.28
C PRO A 127 6.73 6.11 -19.04
N PRO A 128 6.35 5.69 -20.26
CA PRO A 128 5.17 6.23 -20.93
C PRO A 128 3.94 6.08 -20.04
N PHE A 129 3.16 7.14 -19.85
CA PHE A 129 1.94 7.08 -19.05
C PHE A 129 0.77 6.62 -19.89
N ASN A 130 0.56 5.30 -19.93
CA ASN A 130 -0.51 4.66 -20.70
C ASN A 130 -1.18 3.53 -19.89
N LYS A 131 -2.20 2.89 -20.46
CA LYS A 131 -2.95 1.81 -19.81
C LYS A 131 -2.08 0.61 -19.43
N HIS A 132 -1.07 0.27 -20.22
CA HIS A 132 -0.16 -0.85 -19.95
C HIS A 132 0.70 -0.58 -18.70
N THR A 133 1.24 0.63 -18.58
CA THR A 133 2.03 1.04 -17.43
C THR A 133 1.21 1.08 -16.14
N VAL A 134 -0.04 1.56 -16.20
CA VAL A 134 -0.93 1.53 -15.02
C VAL A 134 -1.26 0.10 -14.62
N ARG A 135 -1.55 -0.78 -15.60
CA ARG A 135 -1.76 -2.21 -15.34
C ARG A 135 -0.53 -2.82 -14.67
N ALA A 136 0.66 -2.58 -15.20
CA ALA A 136 1.91 -3.10 -14.64
C ALA A 136 2.14 -2.62 -13.20
N LEU A 137 1.81 -1.36 -12.89
CA LEU A 137 1.87 -0.82 -11.53
C LEU A 137 0.92 -1.57 -10.59
N ILE A 138 -0.32 -1.80 -11.01
CA ILE A 138 -1.32 -2.53 -10.19
C ILE A 138 -0.93 -4.00 -10.02
N GLU A 139 -0.51 -4.68 -11.08
CA GLU A 139 -0.14 -6.10 -11.04
C GLU A 139 1.10 -6.34 -10.17
N THR A 140 2.13 -5.50 -10.29
CA THR A 140 3.32 -5.59 -9.43
C THR A 140 3.00 -5.21 -7.98
N ALA A 141 2.09 -4.26 -7.74
CA ALA A 141 1.64 -3.96 -6.38
C ALA A 141 0.89 -5.15 -5.76
N VAL A 142 -0.09 -5.69 -6.47
CA VAL A 142 -1.05 -6.64 -5.89
C VAL A 142 -0.55 -8.08 -5.93
N LYS A 143 0.01 -8.51 -7.05
CA LYS A 143 0.46 -9.91 -7.25
C LYS A 143 1.98 -10.05 -7.12
N GLY A 144 2.71 -8.97 -7.39
CA GLY A 144 4.17 -9.00 -7.50
C GLY A 144 4.68 -9.78 -8.71
N GLU A 145 3.84 -10.00 -9.72
CA GLU A 145 4.21 -10.77 -10.91
C GLU A 145 5.19 -9.99 -11.80
N ALA A 146 6.08 -10.72 -12.48
CA ALA A 146 7.00 -10.15 -13.47
C ALA A 146 6.33 -9.79 -14.80
N GLY A 147 5.18 -10.39 -15.10
CA GLY A 147 4.44 -10.13 -16.33
C GLY A 147 4.08 -8.66 -16.43
N GLY A 148 4.65 -7.96 -17.42
CA GLY A 148 4.42 -6.52 -17.62
C GLY A 148 5.29 -5.59 -16.77
N ALA A 149 6.14 -6.10 -15.88
CA ALA A 149 7.00 -5.26 -15.04
C ALA A 149 7.95 -4.37 -15.88
N ASP A 150 8.34 -4.82 -17.08
CA ASP A 150 9.18 -4.05 -18.02
C ASP A 150 8.54 -2.75 -18.50
N GLU A 151 7.19 -2.65 -18.49
CA GLU A 151 6.45 -1.43 -18.82
C GLU A 151 6.75 -0.28 -17.84
N LEU A 152 7.22 -0.60 -16.63
CA LEU A 152 7.60 0.39 -15.62
C LEU A 152 8.95 1.07 -15.94
N GLY A 153 9.71 0.56 -16.91
CA GLY A 153 10.97 1.17 -17.34
C GLY A 153 11.95 1.36 -16.18
N GLU A 154 12.42 2.60 -15.97
CA GLU A 154 13.37 2.89 -14.88
C GLU A 154 12.74 2.85 -13.49
N TRP A 155 11.41 2.94 -13.37
CA TRP A 155 10.72 2.81 -12.09
C TRP A 155 10.90 1.42 -11.49
N LEU A 156 11.25 0.39 -12.27
CA LEU A 156 11.66 -0.92 -11.75
C LEU A 156 12.76 -0.85 -10.70
N GLN A 157 13.60 0.19 -10.74
CA GLN A 157 14.67 0.40 -9.76
C GLN A 157 14.15 0.83 -8.38
N ALA A 158 12.89 1.24 -8.28
CA ALA A 158 12.23 1.56 -7.02
C ALA A 158 11.58 0.33 -6.36
N LEU A 159 11.61 -0.84 -7.01
CA LEU A 159 11.02 -2.08 -6.48
C LEU A 159 12.12 -2.98 -5.90
N ASP A 160 11.75 -3.74 -4.87
CA ASP A 160 12.51 -4.89 -4.42
C ASP A 160 12.14 -6.08 -5.31
N ALA A 161 13.12 -6.59 -6.06
CA ALA A 161 12.95 -7.70 -6.98
C ALA A 161 13.70 -8.94 -6.46
N PHE A 162 12.96 -9.99 -6.09
CA PHE A 162 13.51 -11.17 -5.45
C PHE A 162 12.93 -12.45 -6.04
N GLY A 163 13.67 -13.56 -5.98
CA GLY A 163 13.23 -14.81 -6.57
C GLY A 163 14.25 -15.94 -6.43
N LEU A 164 13.73 -17.16 -6.55
CA LEU A 164 14.55 -18.37 -6.64
C LEU A 164 15.10 -18.54 -8.06
N VAL A 165 16.18 -19.29 -8.18
CA VAL A 165 16.73 -19.72 -9.46
C VAL A 165 15.66 -20.46 -10.26
N GLY A 166 15.52 -20.13 -11.55
CA GLY A 166 14.57 -20.76 -12.46
C GLY A 166 13.12 -20.25 -12.35
N SER A 167 12.82 -19.37 -11.41
CA SER A 167 11.48 -18.76 -11.26
C SER A 167 11.48 -17.30 -11.73
N PRO A 168 10.37 -16.80 -12.30
CA PRO A 168 10.20 -15.37 -12.54
C PRO A 168 10.39 -14.58 -11.23
N PRO A 169 11.07 -13.42 -11.26
CA PRO A 169 11.23 -12.60 -10.07
C PRO A 169 9.86 -12.11 -9.57
N SER A 170 9.71 -12.09 -8.26
CA SER A 170 8.63 -11.39 -7.58
C SER A 170 9.05 -9.96 -7.27
N TYR A 171 8.08 -9.05 -7.28
CA TYR A 171 8.30 -7.63 -7.03
C TYR A 171 7.47 -7.13 -5.84
N THR A 172 8.07 -6.27 -5.02
CA THR A 172 7.33 -5.52 -4.00
C THR A 172 7.72 -4.05 -4.02
N TRP A 173 6.73 -3.18 -3.85
CA TRP A 173 6.98 -1.74 -3.72
C TRP A 173 7.16 -1.33 -2.25
N PRO A 174 8.19 -0.54 -1.93
CA PRO A 174 8.11 0.34 -0.77
C PRO A 174 6.89 1.27 -0.94
N PRO A 175 5.98 1.39 0.04
CA PRO A 175 4.76 2.18 -0.09
C PRO A 175 5.02 3.64 -0.49
N CYS A 176 6.14 4.21 -0.06
CA CYS A 176 6.56 5.54 -0.46
C CYS A 176 6.83 5.69 -1.95
N PHE A 177 7.40 4.67 -2.60
CA PHE A 177 7.62 4.68 -4.04
C PHE A 177 6.36 4.33 -4.81
N LEU A 178 5.50 3.47 -4.28
CA LEU A 178 4.18 3.24 -4.87
C LEU A 178 3.36 4.54 -4.86
N ALA A 179 3.38 5.28 -3.75
CA ALA A 179 2.71 6.58 -3.64
C ALA A 179 3.27 7.59 -4.65
N ALA A 180 4.61 7.72 -4.74
CA ALA A 180 5.25 8.61 -5.70
C ALA A 180 4.94 8.23 -7.16
N ALA A 181 4.91 6.94 -7.49
CA ALA A 181 4.54 6.44 -8.81
C ALA A 181 3.07 6.79 -9.16
N CYS A 182 2.15 6.58 -8.22
CA CYS A 182 0.75 6.94 -8.40
C CYS A 182 0.55 8.45 -8.62
N HIS A 183 1.21 9.29 -7.82
CA HIS A 183 1.17 10.76 -7.96
C HIS A 183 1.81 11.23 -9.27
N ALA A 184 2.88 10.60 -9.73
CA ALA A 184 3.49 10.97 -11.01
C ALA A 184 2.58 10.59 -12.20
N MET A 185 1.95 9.41 -12.15
CA MET A 185 1.04 8.96 -13.22
C MET A 185 -0.26 9.77 -13.28
N CYS A 186 -0.79 10.25 -12.15
CA CYS A 186 -2.08 10.94 -12.13
C CYS A 186 -2.09 12.30 -12.83
N GLU A 187 -0.93 12.84 -13.20
CA GLU A 187 -0.80 14.08 -13.98
C GLU A 187 -0.92 13.84 -15.50
N ALA A 188 -1.01 12.58 -15.94
CA ALA A 188 -1.02 12.24 -17.36
C ALA A 188 -2.43 12.29 -17.97
N ASP A 189 -2.64 13.15 -18.97
CA ASP A 189 -3.93 13.26 -19.66
C ASP A 189 -4.37 11.98 -20.39
N ALA A 190 -3.41 11.16 -20.83
CA ALA A 190 -3.65 9.89 -21.50
C ALA A 190 -4.31 8.82 -20.60
N ILE A 191 -4.31 9.02 -19.28
CA ILE A 191 -4.95 8.11 -18.33
C ILE A 191 -6.37 8.61 -18.03
N PRO A 192 -7.42 7.77 -18.12
CA PRO A 192 -8.78 8.21 -17.84
C PRO A 192 -8.93 8.83 -16.44
N ILE A 193 -9.70 9.91 -16.32
CA ILE A 193 -9.83 10.68 -15.06
C ILE A 193 -10.19 9.80 -13.85
N ARG A 194 -11.07 8.81 -14.02
CA ARG A 194 -11.44 7.87 -12.93
C ARG A 194 -10.27 7.03 -12.43
N ILE A 195 -9.38 6.62 -13.35
CA ILE A 195 -8.14 5.90 -13.01
C ILE A 195 -7.18 6.84 -12.29
N ARG A 196 -7.05 8.10 -12.75
CA ARG A 196 -6.24 9.12 -12.07
C ARG A 196 -6.74 9.37 -10.64
N GLN A 197 -8.05 9.45 -10.43
CA GLN A 197 -8.65 9.56 -9.10
C GLN A 197 -8.31 8.36 -8.19
N GLY A 198 -8.29 7.15 -8.75
CA GLY A 198 -7.83 5.95 -8.04
C GLY A 198 -6.36 6.04 -7.64
N LEU A 199 -5.49 6.41 -8.58
CA LEU A 199 -4.07 6.60 -8.33
C LEU A 199 -3.81 7.65 -7.24
N VAL A 200 -4.49 8.78 -7.31
CA VAL A 200 -4.39 9.83 -6.29
C VAL A 200 -4.83 9.32 -4.92
N MET A 201 -5.96 8.60 -4.84
CA MET A 201 -6.43 8.02 -3.58
C MET A 201 -5.43 7.03 -2.98
N ILE A 202 -4.80 6.19 -3.82
CA ILE A 202 -3.74 5.26 -3.38
C ILE A 202 -2.55 6.06 -2.84
N GLY A 203 -2.04 7.02 -3.62
CA GLY A 203 -0.88 7.82 -3.26
C GLY A 203 -1.07 8.59 -1.95
N ASP A 204 -2.18 9.31 -1.83
CA ASP A 204 -2.52 10.08 -0.64
C ASP A 204 -2.71 9.17 0.58
N SER A 205 -3.42 8.05 0.41
CA SER A 205 -3.70 7.13 1.52
C SER A 205 -2.43 6.45 2.03
N LEU A 206 -1.48 6.13 1.15
CA LEU A 206 -0.17 5.61 1.57
C LEU A 206 0.71 6.70 2.18
N GLN A 207 0.66 7.93 1.66
CA GLN A 207 1.42 9.06 2.20
C GLN A 207 1.01 9.41 3.64
N GLN A 208 -0.24 9.11 4.04
CA GLN A 208 -0.68 9.26 5.44
C GLN A 208 0.20 8.49 6.43
N LEU A 209 0.80 7.37 6.03
CA LEU A 209 1.73 6.62 6.88
C LEU A 209 2.98 7.43 7.27
N ALA A 210 3.43 8.34 6.40
CA ALA A 210 4.62 9.16 6.66
C ALA A 210 4.43 10.12 7.84
N THR A 211 3.19 10.52 8.10
CA THR A 211 2.84 11.53 9.12
C THR A 211 1.84 11.01 10.15
N ALA A 212 1.49 9.72 10.11
CA ALA A 212 0.55 9.14 11.05
C ALA A 212 1.19 9.07 12.44
N GLU A 213 0.46 9.57 13.43
CA GLU A 213 0.79 9.36 14.83
C GLU A 213 0.65 7.88 15.17
N GLU A 214 1.60 7.37 15.95
CA GLU A 214 1.58 5.99 16.42
C GLU A 214 0.30 5.72 17.23
N GLY A 215 -0.42 4.65 16.85
CA GLY A 215 -1.69 4.25 17.47
C GLY A 215 -2.92 4.93 16.85
N SER A 216 -2.74 5.92 15.97
CA SER A 216 -3.84 6.56 15.25
C SER A 216 -4.49 5.58 14.27
N GLY A 217 -5.83 5.59 14.20
CA GLY A 217 -6.57 4.83 13.19
C GLY A 217 -6.17 5.17 11.74
N LYS A 218 -5.60 6.37 11.52
CA LYS A 218 -5.10 6.81 10.20
C LYS A 218 -4.01 5.92 9.63
N GLN A 219 -3.15 5.33 10.47
CA GLN A 219 -2.09 4.43 10.01
C GLN A 219 -2.65 3.20 9.30
N TRP A 220 -3.85 2.78 9.72
CA TRP A 220 -4.53 1.59 9.24
C TRP A 220 -5.50 1.89 8.10
N GLU A 221 -6.30 2.95 8.27
CA GLU A 221 -7.29 3.40 7.31
C GLU A 221 -6.67 3.72 5.93
N GLY A 222 -5.49 4.35 5.92
CA GLY A 222 -4.78 4.67 4.68
C GLY A 222 -4.38 3.41 3.89
N VAL A 223 -3.80 2.41 4.57
CA VAL A 223 -3.39 1.16 3.92
C VAL A 223 -4.59 0.38 3.42
N CYS A 224 -5.66 0.30 4.21
CA CYS A 224 -6.91 -0.35 3.80
C CYS A 224 -7.54 0.33 2.58
N ALA A 225 -7.60 1.66 2.57
CA ALA A 225 -8.12 2.43 1.44
C ALA A 225 -7.30 2.16 0.16
N ALA A 226 -5.97 2.22 0.25
CA ALA A 226 -5.08 1.92 -0.86
C ALA A 226 -5.28 0.48 -1.39
N ALA A 227 -5.38 -0.51 -0.50
CA ALA A 227 -5.61 -1.90 -0.86
C ALA A 227 -6.95 -2.11 -1.59
N LEU A 228 -8.05 -1.54 -1.07
CA LEU A 228 -9.36 -1.64 -1.69
C LEU A 228 -9.37 -1.01 -3.08
N VAL A 229 -8.81 0.19 -3.25
CA VAL A 229 -8.75 0.86 -4.55
C VAL A 229 -7.86 0.09 -5.53
N LEU A 230 -6.72 -0.46 -5.09
CA LEU A 230 -5.88 -1.33 -5.92
C LEU A 230 -6.67 -2.54 -6.44
N ARG A 231 -7.48 -3.19 -5.59
CA ARG A 231 -8.32 -4.34 -5.99
C ARG A 231 -9.43 -3.94 -6.96
N MET A 232 -10.08 -2.80 -6.73
CA MET A 232 -11.09 -2.26 -7.64
C MET A 232 -10.51 -1.94 -9.03
N MET A 233 -9.34 -1.30 -9.08
CA MET A 233 -8.66 -1.01 -10.35
C MET A 233 -8.14 -2.29 -11.01
N GLN A 234 -7.66 -3.26 -10.23
CA GLN A 234 -7.23 -4.56 -10.73
C GLN A 234 -8.37 -5.28 -11.46
N SER A 235 -9.59 -5.26 -10.90
CA SER A 235 -10.79 -5.82 -11.50
C SER A 235 -11.10 -5.25 -12.89
N GLU A 236 -10.90 -3.95 -13.13
CA GLU A 236 -11.13 -3.35 -14.45
C GLU A 236 -9.97 -3.62 -15.41
N MET A 237 -8.73 -3.59 -14.92
CA MET A 237 -7.56 -3.50 -15.77
C MET A 237 -6.95 -4.84 -16.17
N VAL A 238 -7.09 -5.86 -15.32
CA VAL A 238 -6.41 -7.15 -15.49
C VAL A 238 -7.38 -8.16 -16.10
N VAL A 239 -6.94 -8.84 -17.16
CA VAL A 239 -7.72 -9.90 -17.79
C VAL A 239 -7.63 -11.14 -16.90
N GLY A 240 -8.74 -11.50 -16.26
CA GLY A 240 -8.84 -12.65 -15.36
C GLY A 240 -9.62 -12.31 -14.09
N SER A 241 -10.37 -13.28 -13.57
CA SER A 241 -11.15 -13.08 -12.36
C SER A 241 -10.25 -13.00 -11.12
N LEU A 242 -10.47 -12.00 -10.27
CA LEU A 242 -9.84 -11.91 -8.95
C LEU A 242 -10.20 -13.09 -8.05
N ALA A 243 -11.33 -13.75 -8.32
CA ALA A 243 -11.79 -14.91 -7.58
C ALA A 243 -10.83 -16.11 -7.67
N VAL A 244 -9.91 -16.13 -8.64
CA VAL A 244 -8.91 -17.20 -8.77
C VAL A 244 -7.74 -17.00 -7.79
N VAL A 245 -7.49 -15.77 -7.34
CA VAL A 245 -6.31 -15.43 -6.52
C VAL A 245 -6.62 -15.36 -5.03
N LEU A 246 -7.86 -15.05 -4.65
CA LEU A 246 -8.27 -14.87 -3.27
C LEU A 246 -8.85 -16.16 -2.67
N SER A 247 -8.59 -16.42 -1.38
CA SER A 247 -9.29 -17.48 -0.64
C SER A 247 -10.79 -17.17 -0.51
N GLU A 248 -11.62 -18.17 -0.22
CA GLU A 248 -13.06 -17.99 -0.03
C GLU A 248 -13.40 -16.95 1.06
N GLU A 249 -12.60 -16.90 2.13
CA GLU A 249 -12.75 -15.90 3.19
C GLU A 249 -12.36 -14.51 2.71
N ALA A 250 -11.32 -14.39 1.89
CA ALA A 250 -10.88 -13.11 1.33
C ALA A 250 -11.86 -12.56 0.29
N LYS A 251 -12.54 -13.43 -0.45
CA LYS A 251 -13.66 -13.06 -1.33
C LYS A 251 -14.76 -12.35 -0.54
N GLN A 252 -15.01 -12.72 0.71
CA GLN A 252 -16.04 -12.07 1.52
C GLN A 252 -15.75 -10.60 1.86
N LEU A 253 -14.54 -10.09 1.57
CA LEU A 253 -14.15 -8.69 1.81
C LEU A 253 -14.43 -7.75 0.63
N LEU A 254 -14.78 -8.28 -0.54
CA LEU A 254 -15.04 -7.50 -1.74
C LEU A 254 -16.40 -7.85 -2.35
N PRO A 255 -17.10 -6.88 -2.96
CA PRO A 255 -18.29 -7.14 -3.76
C PRO A 255 -18.03 -8.15 -4.90
N ASP A 256 -19.02 -9.01 -5.18
CA ASP A 256 -18.92 -10.03 -6.22
C ASP A 256 -18.67 -9.42 -7.61
N ALA A 257 -19.24 -8.25 -7.88
CA ALA A 257 -19.02 -7.51 -9.12
C ALA A 257 -17.53 -7.17 -9.36
N ILE A 258 -16.78 -6.89 -8.28
CA ILE A 258 -15.33 -6.65 -8.33
C ILE A 258 -14.59 -7.99 -8.47
N LEU A 259 -15.00 -9.04 -7.75
CA LEU A 259 -14.34 -10.35 -7.82
C LEU A 259 -14.43 -10.99 -9.22
N ASN A 260 -15.59 -10.84 -9.86
CA ASN A 260 -15.88 -11.42 -11.15
C ASN A 260 -15.29 -10.62 -12.32
N GLY A 261 -14.69 -9.46 -12.07
CA GLY A 261 -14.21 -8.58 -13.14
C GLY A 261 -15.34 -7.99 -13.99
N SER A 262 -16.58 -8.01 -13.48
CA SER A 262 -17.78 -7.64 -14.25
C SER A 262 -18.17 -6.17 -14.08
N CYS A 263 -17.46 -5.40 -13.24
CA CYS A 263 -17.70 -3.98 -13.06
C CYS A 263 -16.54 -3.09 -13.52
N ALA A 264 -16.85 -1.91 -14.03
CA ALA A 264 -15.87 -0.84 -14.24
C ALA A 264 -15.59 -0.07 -12.94
N PHE A 265 -14.37 0.38 -12.74
CA PHE A 265 -14.01 1.26 -11.62
C PHE A 265 -14.41 2.69 -11.95
N ALA A 266 -15.40 3.22 -11.24
CA ALA A 266 -15.99 4.54 -11.49
C ALA A 266 -15.16 5.71 -10.93
N GLY A 267 -14.07 5.42 -10.21
CA GLY A 267 -13.21 6.42 -9.59
C GLY A 267 -13.35 6.48 -8.07
N THR A 268 -12.93 7.60 -7.49
CA THR A 268 -12.99 7.83 -6.05
C THR A 268 -13.75 9.10 -5.73
N PHE A 269 -14.51 9.08 -4.64
CA PHE A 269 -15.36 10.18 -4.22
C PHE A 269 -15.13 10.54 -2.75
N CYS A 270 -14.81 11.81 -2.49
CA CYS A 270 -14.58 12.36 -1.16
C CYS A 270 -15.65 13.44 -0.87
N PRO A 271 -16.79 13.10 -0.25
CA PRO A 271 -17.98 13.96 -0.15
C PRO A 271 -17.80 15.28 0.61
N THR A 272 -16.74 15.41 1.39
CA THR A 272 -16.52 16.47 2.39
C THR A 272 -15.40 17.44 2.01
N HIS A 273 -14.69 17.21 0.90
CA HIS A 273 -13.65 18.13 0.46
C HIS A 273 -14.30 19.30 -0.30
N GLN A 274 -14.06 20.55 0.11
CA GLN A 274 -14.64 21.75 -0.54
C GLN A 274 -14.33 21.84 -2.05
N SER A 275 -13.28 21.15 -2.52
CA SER A 275 -12.92 21.06 -3.93
C SER A 275 -13.53 19.88 -4.70
N GLY A 276 -14.31 18.99 -4.06
CA GLY A 276 -14.97 17.83 -4.70
C GLY A 276 -14.04 16.76 -5.30
N PHE A 277 -12.75 17.06 -5.48
CA PHE A 277 -11.69 16.23 -6.02
C PHE A 277 -10.34 16.62 -5.40
N VAL A 278 -9.40 15.67 -5.37
CA VAL A 278 -8.08 15.87 -4.76
C VAL A 278 -7.21 16.91 -5.50
N ARG A 279 -7.46 17.26 -6.78
CA ARG A 279 -6.74 18.36 -7.48
C ARG A 279 -7.60 19.19 -8.47
N GLN A 280 -8.61 19.90 -7.94
CA GLN A 280 -9.32 21.10 -8.50
C GLN A 280 -10.23 21.01 -9.77
N PRO A 281 -11.13 22.00 -10.03
CA PRO A 281 -11.74 23.03 -9.16
C PRO A 281 -13.29 22.96 -9.08
N ALA A 282 -13.84 23.75 -8.14
CA ALA A 282 -15.23 24.16 -7.92
C ALA A 282 -16.17 23.23 -7.11
N ALA A 283 -16.23 23.59 -5.81
CA ALA A 283 -17.44 23.71 -4.99
C ALA A 283 -18.48 22.59 -5.11
N CYS A 284 -18.22 21.50 -4.39
CA CYS A 284 -19.29 20.69 -3.83
C CYS A 284 -18.93 20.32 -2.39
N GLY A 285 -18.86 21.34 -1.53
CA GLY A 285 -19.07 21.13 -0.10
C GLY A 285 -20.52 20.71 0.12
N LEU A 286 -20.80 19.43 -0.14
CA LEU A 286 -22.16 18.87 -0.14
C LEU A 286 -22.62 18.43 1.25
N VAL A 287 -21.71 18.40 2.22
CA VAL A 287 -21.99 18.11 3.62
C VAL A 287 -21.52 19.31 4.44
N GLY A 288 -22.46 20.14 4.88
CA GLY A 288 -22.20 21.12 5.92
C GLY A 288 -21.82 20.42 7.22
N ARG A 289 -21.10 21.09 8.13
CA ARG A 289 -20.78 20.53 9.45
C ARG A 289 -22.02 20.09 10.26
N SER A 290 -23.20 20.54 9.87
CA SER A 290 -24.50 20.26 10.49
C SER A 290 -25.28 19.11 9.85
N ASP A 291 -24.86 18.60 8.69
CA ASP A 291 -25.61 17.54 8.00
C ASP A 291 -25.44 16.20 8.73
N PRO A 292 -26.51 15.41 8.89
CA PRO A 292 -26.41 14.10 9.50
C PRO A 292 -25.55 13.21 8.62
N ALA A 293 -24.50 12.67 9.20
CA ALA A 293 -23.60 11.72 8.55
C ALA A 293 -24.28 10.35 8.41
N ASP A 294 -25.24 10.28 7.49
CA ASP A 294 -26.09 9.13 7.32
C ASP A 294 -25.96 8.52 5.91
N ILE A 295 -26.15 7.20 5.85
CA ILE A 295 -26.01 6.43 4.60
C ILE A 295 -26.97 6.92 3.50
N PRO A 296 -28.23 7.32 3.78
CA PRO A 296 -29.12 7.91 2.78
C PRO A 296 -28.59 9.19 2.14
N LEU A 297 -28.01 10.11 2.92
CA LEU A 297 -27.38 11.31 2.36
C LEU A 297 -26.21 10.91 1.45
N LEU A 298 -25.33 10.02 1.92
CA LEU A 298 -24.20 9.54 1.13
C LEU A 298 -24.66 8.90 -0.19
N ARG A 299 -25.70 8.06 -0.16
CA ARG A 299 -26.31 7.45 -1.35
C ARG A 299 -26.84 8.50 -2.32
N ARG A 300 -27.53 9.54 -1.84
CA ARG A 300 -28.00 10.65 -2.69
C ARG A 300 -26.84 11.40 -3.33
N MET A 301 -25.75 11.62 -2.59
CA MET A 301 -24.56 12.29 -3.11
C MET A 301 -23.87 11.48 -4.20
N VAL A 302 -23.70 10.17 -4.00
CA VAL A 302 -23.16 9.26 -5.03
C VAL A 302 -24.03 9.27 -6.27
N LEU A 303 -25.35 9.18 -6.13
CA LEU A 303 -26.27 9.25 -7.28
C LEU A 303 -26.22 10.61 -8.00
N LYS A 304 -26.02 11.71 -7.28
CA LYS A 304 -25.80 13.03 -7.88
C LYS A 304 -24.48 13.09 -8.66
N GLU A 305 -23.42 12.50 -8.11
CA GLU A 305 -22.10 12.43 -8.74
C GLU A 305 -22.16 11.63 -10.06
N LEU A 306 -22.77 10.44 -10.03
CA LEU A 306 -22.92 9.57 -11.22
C LEU A 306 -23.77 10.22 -12.34
N ARG A 307 -24.62 11.19 -12.01
CA ARG A 307 -25.42 11.94 -13.00
C ARG A 307 -24.65 13.07 -13.68
N ARG A 308 -23.45 13.42 -13.22
CA ARG A 308 -22.62 14.46 -13.85
C ARG A 308 -22.27 14.06 -15.27
N GLN A 309 -22.17 15.05 -16.16
CA GLN A 309 -21.88 14.82 -17.58
C GLN A 309 -20.55 14.06 -17.77
N THR A 310 -19.55 14.36 -16.94
CA THR A 310 -18.24 13.69 -16.95
C THR A 310 -18.32 12.17 -16.74
N TYR A 311 -19.31 11.66 -16.00
CA TYR A 311 -19.54 10.22 -15.83
C TYR A 311 -20.27 9.62 -17.04
N LYS A 312 -21.25 10.33 -17.59
CA LYS A 312 -21.98 9.92 -18.80
C LYS A 312 -21.08 9.85 -20.03
N ASP A 313 -20.15 10.80 -20.18
CA ASP A 313 -19.19 10.83 -21.27
C ASP A 313 -18.26 9.60 -21.25
N GLN A 314 -18.05 9.04 -20.05
CA GLN A 314 -17.30 7.80 -19.83
C GLN A 314 -18.18 6.54 -19.86
N ARG A 315 -19.49 6.68 -20.13
CA ARG A 315 -20.51 5.62 -20.11
C ARG A 315 -20.61 4.88 -18.77
N LEU A 316 -20.31 5.56 -17.66
CA LEU A 316 -20.39 5.00 -16.31
C LEU A 316 -21.83 5.00 -15.75
N ASP A 317 -22.78 5.56 -16.50
CA ASP A 317 -24.21 5.49 -16.25
C ASP A 317 -24.86 4.20 -16.78
N ARG A 318 -24.08 3.32 -17.43
CA ARG A 318 -24.52 2.06 -18.01
C ARG A 318 -23.68 0.89 -17.52
N GLY A 319 -24.32 -0.28 -17.38
CA GLY A 319 -23.72 -1.49 -16.86
C GLY A 319 -23.38 -1.37 -15.37
N THR A 320 -22.59 -2.34 -14.88
CA THR A 320 -22.19 -2.40 -13.49
C THR A 320 -20.90 -1.61 -13.26
N VAL A 321 -20.91 -0.71 -12.29
CA VAL A 321 -19.74 0.10 -11.89
C VAL A 321 -19.54 0.07 -10.38
N ALA A 322 -18.28 0.18 -9.95
CA ALA A 322 -17.91 0.25 -8.54
C ALA A 322 -17.23 1.60 -8.23
N LEU A 323 -17.76 2.33 -7.25
CA LEU A 323 -17.25 3.63 -6.80
C LEU A 323 -16.69 3.51 -5.38
N PHE A 324 -15.45 3.91 -5.18
CA PHE A 324 -14.85 4.00 -3.84
C PHE A 324 -15.19 5.34 -3.19
N VAL A 325 -15.65 5.32 -1.95
CA VAL A 325 -16.05 6.52 -1.22
C VAL A 325 -15.32 6.59 0.11
N LYS A 326 -14.60 7.68 0.34
CA LYS A 326 -13.90 7.98 1.60
C LYS A 326 -14.40 9.31 2.17
N PRO A 327 -15.36 9.30 3.10
CA PRO A 327 -15.76 10.52 3.80
C PRO A 327 -14.60 11.10 4.60
N ALA A 328 -14.47 12.43 4.71
CA ALA A 328 -13.52 13.01 5.65
C ALA A 328 -14.01 12.75 7.09
N VAL A 329 -13.06 12.35 7.91
CA VAL A 329 -13.18 11.69 9.21
C VAL A 329 -14.08 12.45 10.22
N SER A 330 -14.68 11.66 11.13
CA SER A 330 -15.54 11.95 12.30
C SER A 330 -17.04 12.09 12.07
N SER A 331 -17.49 12.19 10.82
CA SER A 331 -18.92 12.33 10.51
C SER A 331 -19.63 10.98 10.62
N PHE A 332 -19.19 9.92 9.92
CA PHE A 332 -19.88 8.62 9.92
C PHE A 332 -19.50 7.78 11.14
N PRO A 333 -20.43 7.45 12.05
CA PRO A 333 -20.08 6.85 13.33
C PRO A 333 -19.71 5.36 13.28
N VAL A 334 -19.96 4.67 12.16
CA VAL A 334 -19.91 3.19 12.07
C VAL A 334 -19.00 2.65 10.96
N HIS A 335 -18.63 3.47 9.97
CA HIS A 335 -17.80 3.03 8.84
C HIS A 335 -16.88 4.17 8.41
N ASP A 336 -15.64 3.84 8.08
CA ASP A 336 -14.63 4.79 7.63
C ASP A 336 -14.57 4.87 6.10
N LEU A 337 -14.84 3.75 5.40
CA LEU A 337 -14.76 3.65 3.94
C LEU A 337 -16.02 2.97 3.39
N PHE A 338 -16.34 3.23 2.13
CA PHE A 338 -17.44 2.56 1.44
C PHE A 338 -17.08 2.17 0.01
N ILE A 339 -17.72 1.10 -0.48
CA ILE A 339 -17.81 0.78 -1.89
C ILE A 339 -19.29 0.77 -2.29
N PHE A 340 -19.61 1.53 -3.33
CA PHE A 340 -20.94 1.55 -3.93
C PHE A 340 -20.90 0.75 -5.23
N ILE A 341 -21.73 -0.28 -5.33
CA ILE A 341 -22.00 -0.96 -6.60
C ILE A 341 -23.25 -0.32 -7.20
N CYS A 342 -23.13 0.10 -8.45
CA CYS A 342 -24.21 0.71 -9.19
C CYS A 342 -24.43 -0.05 -10.49
N ASP A 343 -25.69 -0.28 -10.84
CA ASP A 343 -26.10 -0.90 -12.08
C ASP A 343 -27.03 0.05 -12.83
N ASP A 344 -26.66 0.41 -14.07
CA ASP A 344 -27.37 1.37 -14.91
C ASP A 344 -27.75 2.68 -14.17
N GLY A 345 -26.77 3.24 -13.46
CA GLY A 345 -26.92 4.49 -12.71
C GLY A 345 -27.73 4.39 -11.41
N ARG A 346 -28.05 3.17 -10.94
CA ARG A 346 -28.76 2.93 -9.69
C ARG A 346 -27.85 2.20 -8.70
N VAL A 347 -27.78 2.68 -7.46
CA VAL A 347 -27.06 1.97 -6.39
C VAL A 347 -27.78 0.66 -6.06
N THR A 348 -27.13 -0.48 -6.29
CA THR A 348 -27.63 -1.83 -5.98
C THR A 348 -27.06 -2.35 -4.68
N GLU A 349 -25.79 -2.08 -4.38
CA GLU A 349 -25.13 -2.49 -3.14
C GLU A 349 -24.32 -1.36 -2.50
N ILE A 350 -24.25 -1.40 -1.17
CA ILE A 350 -23.37 -0.53 -0.38
C ILE A 350 -22.61 -1.40 0.60
N TRP A 351 -21.29 -1.42 0.47
CA TRP A 351 -20.39 -2.09 1.39
C TRP A 351 -19.74 -1.04 2.27
N GLY A 352 -19.90 -1.16 3.59
CA GLY A 352 -19.27 -0.29 4.57
C GLY A 352 -18.10 -1.01 5.24
N TYR A 353 -16.98 -0.32 5.38
CA TYR A 353 -15.75 -0.84 5.97
C TYR A 353 -15.40 -0.03 7.22
N GLN A 354 -15.17 -0.74 8.33
CA GLN A 354 -14.61 -0.14 9.54
C GLN A 354 -13.17 -0.60 9.71
N CYS A 355 -12.27 0.37 9.79
CA CYS A 355 -10.85 0.24 10.00
C CYS A 355 -10.56 0.61 11.47
N LYS A 356 -10.21 -0.35 12.33
CA LYS A 356 -9.85 -0.06 13.74
C LYS A 356 -8.49 -0.64 14.10
N THR A 357 -7.72 0.16 14.83
CA THR A 357 -6.51 -0.24 15.56
C THR A 357 -6.86 -0.61 16.99
N GLY A 358 -6.13 -1.55 17.58
CA GLY A 358 -6.17 -1.85 19.01
C GLY A 358 -7.00 -3.07 19.47
N ARG A 359 -6.78 -3.41 20.75
CA ARG A 359 -7.37 -4.57 21.43
C ARG A 359 -8.78 -4.34 21.95
N GLN A 360 -9.20 -3.08 22.05
CA GLN A 360 -10.50 -2.74 22.65
C GLN A 360 -11.65 -3.33 21.84
N THR A 361 -12.48 -4.10 22.54
CA THR A 361 -13.74 -4.62 22.01
C THR A 361 -14.67 -3.44 21.74
N PRO A 362 -15.27 -3.34 20.54
CA PRO A 362 -16.24 -2.28 20.31
C PRO A 362 -17.37 -2.46 21.32
N THR A 363 -17.86 -1.35 21.88
CA THR A 363 -19.06 -1.42 22.74
C THR A 363 -20.27 -1.89 21.92
N ASP A 364 -21.23 -2.58 22.53
CA ASP A 364 -22.43 -3.11 21.85
C ASP A 364 -23.25 -2.04 21.08
N ARG A 365 -23.06 -0.76 21.41
CA ARG A 365 -23.67 0.38 20.69
C ARG A 365 -22.94 0.72 19.38
N GLN A 366 -21.65 0.43 19.26
CA GLN A 366 -20.82 0.69 18.08
C GLN A 366 -20.88 -0.45 17.05
N THR A 367 -21.42 -1.61 17.41
CA THR A 367 -21.44 -2.83 16.57
C THR A 367 -22.73 -3.08 15.82
N ARG A 368 -23.79 -2.28 16.01
CA ARG A 368 -25.03 -2.49 15.25
C ARG A 368 -24.82 -2.12 13.78
N VAL A 369 -24.82 -3.13 12.91
CA VAL A 369 -24.79 -2.94 11.47
C VAL A 369 -26.00 -2.10 11.05
N SER A 370 -25.73 -1.06 10.26
CA SER A 370 -26.77 -0.28 9.62
C SER A 370 -27.51 -1.18 8.62
N LYS A 371 -28.84 -1.31 8.75
CA LYS A 371 -29.69 -1.96 7.73
C LYS A 371 -29.65 -1.25 6.37
N LYS A 372 -28.95 -0.11 6.28
CA LYS A 372 -28.81 0.70 5.08
C LYS A 372 -27.57 0.36 4.27
N VAL A 373 -26.67 -0.49 4.79
CA VAL A 373 -25.57 -1.09 4.02
C VAL A 373 -25.88 -2.56 3.75
N THR A 374 -25.54 -3.04 2.56
CA THR A 374 -25.68 -4.44 2.16
C THR A 374 -24.78 -5.33 3.00
N LYS A 375 -23.54 -4.88 3.22
CA LYS A 375 -22.54 -5.63 3.98
C LYS A 375 -21.66 -4.69 4.78
N SER A 376 -21.32 -5.13 5.98
CA SER A 376 -20.39 -4.44 6.87
C SER A 376 -19.16 -5.31 7.08
N VAL A 377 -18.00 -4.78 6.73
CA VAL A 377 -16.72 -5.48 6.81
C VAL A 377 -15.86 -4.82 7.87
N TRP A 378 -15.33 -5.63 8.77
CA TRP A 378 -14.45 -5.18 9.82
C TRP A 378 -13.00 -5.55 9.47
N LEU A 379 -12.17 -4.55 9.19
CA LEU A 379 -10.75 -4.70 8.92
C LEU A 379 -9.99 -4.38 10.22
N ARG A 380 -9.53 -5.42 10.94
CA ARG A 380 -8.88 -5.31 12.26
C ARG A 380 -7.41 -5.72 12.22
N GLY A 381 -6.55 -4.99 12.92
CA GLY A 381 -5.11 -5.28 13.03
C GLY A 381 -4.74 -6.44 13.98
N GLU A 382 -5.43 -6.61 15.11
CA GLU A 382 -5.24 -7.73 16.05
C GLU A 382 -6.61 -8.33 16.40
N ALA A 383 -6.93 -9.51 15.85
CA ALA A 383 -8.17 -10.21 16.18
C ALA A 383 -8.00 -11.02 17.47
N ASN A 384 -8.14 -10.38 18.64
CA ASN A 384 -8.53 -11.17 19.81
C ASN A 384 -9.91 -11.75 19.49
N GLN A 385 -9.99 -13.08 19.51
CA GLN A 385 -11.13 -13.92 19.14
C GLN A 385 -12.42 -13.38 19.76
N GLN A 386 -13.12 -12.52 19.04
CA GLN A 386 -14.45 -12.09 19.41
C GLN A 386 -15.43 -13.12 18.86
N THR A 387 -16.19 -13.71 19.75
CA THR A 387 -17.31 -14.62 19.47
C THR A 387 -18.56 -13.90 18.93
N HIS A 388 -18.42 -12.68 18.38
CA HIS A 388 -19.55 -11.85 17.96
C HIS A 388 -20.10 -12.21 16.57
N ARG A 389 -20.48 -13.48 16.38
CA ARG A 389 -21.24 -13.93 15.20
C ARG A 389 -22.61 -13.24 15.05
N ASN A 390 -23.08 -12.52 16.08
CA ASN A 390 -24.47 -12.06 16.18
C ASN A 390 -24.76 -10.65 15.63
N TYR A 391 -23.75 -9.91 15.13
CA TYR A 391 -23.97 -8.51 14.71
C TYR A 391 -23.97 -8.28 13.19
N GLY A 392 -23.81 -9.32 12.36
CA GLY A 392 -23.87 -9.20 10.90
C GLY A 392 -22.62 -8.58 10.25
N TRP A 393 -21.53 -8.43 10.99
CA TRP A 393 -20.23 -8.04 10.45
C TRP A 393 -19.48 -9.24 9.87
N VAL A 394 -18.81 -9.02 8.74
CA VAL A 394 -17.73 -9.92 8.30
C VAL A 394 -16.45 -9.49 8.99
N VAL A 395 -15.95 -10.35 9.88
CA VAL A 395 -14.69 -10.14 10.60
C VAL A 395 -13.61 -10.98 9.95
N ALA A 396 -12.65 -10.33 9.30
CA ALA A 396 -11.55 -10.99 8.64
C ALA A 396 -10.43 -11.37 9.63
N SER A 397 -9.76 -12.50 9.40
CA SER A 397 -8.49 -12.78 10.08
C SER A 397 -7.36 -11.94 9.47
N GLN A 398 -6.24 -11.83 10.20
CA GLN A 398 -5.05 -11.13 9.70
C GLN A 398 -4.60 -11.65 8.32
N THR A 399 -4.49 -12.96 8.16
CA THR A 399 -4.10 -13.58 6.89
C THR A 399 -5.04 -13.20 5.75
N VAL A 400 -6.34 -13.12 6.01
CA VAL A 400 -7.35 -12.74 5.02
C VAL A 400 -7.20 -11.26 4.63
N ILE A 401 -6.86 -10.39 5.56
CA ILE A 401 -6.57 -8.97 5.28
C ILE A 401 -5.26 -8.82 4.50
N GLU A 402 -4.23 -9.59 4.84
CA GLU A 402 -2.96 -9.60 4.11
C GLU A 402 -3.16 -10.09 2.66
N LEU A 403 -4.06 -11.05 2.44
CA LEU A 403 -4.47 -11.44 1.08
C LEU A 403 -5.18 -10.27 0.37
N LEU A 404 -6.06 -9.53 1.03
CA LEU A 404 -6.69 -8.33 0.44
C LEU A 404 -5.63 -7.29 0.04
N PHE A 405 -4.64 -7.05 0.90
CA PHE A 405 -3.53 -6.09 0.71
C PHE A 405 -2.65 -6.43 -0.50
N GLY A 406 -2.61 -7.70 -0.90
CA GLY A 406 -1.73 -8.16 -1.97
C GLY A 406 -0.27 -8.25 -1.52
N LEU A 407 0.60 -8.64 -2.45
CA LEU A 407 1.99 -8.98 -2.11
C LEU A 407 2.76 -7.77 -1.56
N THR A 408 2.62 -6.60 -2.19
CA THR A 408 3.35 -5.40 -1.76
C THR A 408 2.99 -5.01 -0.33
N LEU A 409 1.73 -4.67 -0.07
CA LEU A 409 1.33 -4.08 1.21
C LEU A 409 1.39 -5.11 2.35
N SER A 410 1.15 -6.40 2.10
CA SER A 410 1.34 -7.43 3.14
C SER A 410 2.80 -7.60 3.56
N LYS A 411 3.77 -7.30 2.68
CA LYS A 411 5.20 -7.44 2.96
C LYS A 411 5.86 -6.18 3.50
N THR A 412 5.31 -5.00 3.20
CA THR A 412 5.89 -3.70 3.56
C THR A 412 5.10 -2.94 4.62
N CYS A 413 3.81 -3.29 4.79
CA CYS A 413 2.92 -2.82 5.83
C CYS A 413 2.32 -4.00 6.62
N PRO A 414 3.13 -4.95 7.11
CA PRO A 414 2.60 -6.13 7.80
C PRO A 414 1.81 -5.73 9.06
N LEU A 415 0.74 -6.47 9.37
CA LEU A 415 -0.23 -6.02 10.38
C LEU A 415 0.39 -5.83 11.76
N HIS A 416 1.31 -6.70 12.17
CA HIS A 416 1.98 -6.60 13.48
C HIS A 416 2.75 -5.27 13.66
N TRP A 417 3.22 -4.63 12.58
CA TRP A 417 3.83 -3.30 12.67
C TRP A 417 2.80 -2.17 12.83
N LEU A 418 1.58 -2.38 12.35
CA LEU A 418 0.48 -1.41 12.39
C LEU A 418 -0.50 -1.65 13.55
N ALA A 419 -0.44 -2.81 14.19
CA ALA A 419 -1.46 -3.30 15.11
C ALA A 419 -0.96 -3.68 16.51
N ASP A 420 0.32 -4.06 16.66
CA ASP A 420 0.87 -4.41 17.97
C ASP A 420 0.99 -3.15 18.84
N GLN A 421 -0.02 -2.92 19.68
CA GLN A 421 0.01 -2.04 20.86
C GLN A 421 -0.72 -2.72 22.02
#